data_AF-A0A7T9Z6H8-F1
#
_entry.id   AF-A0A7T9Z6H8-F1
#
_cell.length_a   1.000
_cell.length_b   1.000
_cell.length_c   1.000
_cell.angle_alpha   90.00
_cell.angle_beta   90.00
_cell.angle_gamma   90.00
#
_symmetry.space_group_name_H-M   'P 1'
#
loop_
_entity.id
_entity.type
_entity.pdbx_description
1 polymer ?
#
loop_
_entity_poly.entity_id
_entity_poly.type
_entity_poly.pdbx_seq_one_letter_code
_entity_poly.pdbx_strand_id
1 'polypeptide(L)' 'MRNRFPGKCYYCSDLVTKGAGHFEKRQNAKGFRVIHAECVFKQREEKQKANEVTS' A
#
# COMPACT_ATOMS: atom_id res chain seq x y z
N MET A 1 6.35 5.56 -5.69
CA MET A 1 5.91 6.41 -6.83
C MET A 1 4.42 6.72 -6.65
N ARG A 2 3.96 7.95 -6.89
CA ARG A 2 2.52 8.29 -6.79
C ARG A 2 1.73 7.65 -7.93
N ASN A 3 0.50 7.24 -7.66
CA ASN A 3 -0.33 6.57 -8.66
C ASN A 3 -0.77 7.56 -9.75
N ARG A 4 -0.38 7.30 -11.01
CA ARG A 4 -0.82 8.10 -12.15
C ARG A 4 -2.23 7.73 -12.64
N PHE A 5 -2.72 6.56 -12.24
CA PHE A 5 -4.05 6.06 -12.57
C PHE A 5 -4.80 5.72 -11.27
N PRO A 6 -6.13 5.94 -11.23
CA PRO A 6 -6.94 5.48 -10.13
C PRO A 6 -6.90 3.94 -10.08
N GLY A 7 -7.04 3.38 -8.89
CA GLY A 7 -7.04 1.93 -8.72
C GLY A 7 -7.55 1.51 -7.36
N LYS A 8 -7.80 0.22 -7.18
CA LYS A 8 -8.28 -0.32 -5.91
C LYS A 8 -7.13 -0.45 -4.93
N CYS A 9 -7.29 0.12 -3.73
CA CYS A 9 -6.36 -0.06 -2.62
C CYS A 9 -6.34 -1.53 -2.24
N TYR A 10 -5.16 -2.15 -2.23
CA TYR A 10 -5.08 -3.56 -1.82
C TYR A 10 -5.21 -3.75 -0.29
N TYR A 11 -5.12 -2.67 0.49
CA TYR A 11 -5.20 -2.72 1.96
C TYR A 11 -6.66 -2.58 2.44
N CYS A 12 -7.32 -1.45 2.16
CA CYS A 12 -8.71 -1.22 2.58
C CYS A 12 -9.75 -1.63 1.53
N SER A 13 -9.34 -2.07 0.34
CA SER A 13 -10.23 -2.38 -0.78
C SER A 13 -11.01 -1.20 -1.37
N ASP A 14 -10.81 0.04 -0.90
CA ASP A 14 -11.47 1.22 -1.46
C ASP A 14 -10.78 1.78 -2.71
N LEU A 15 -11.48 2.68 -3.41
CA LEU A 15 -10.94 3.37 -4.58
C LEU A 15 -9.87 4.40 -4.16
N VAL A 16 -8.71 4.32 -4.81
CA VAL A 16 -7.64 5.30 -4.71
C VAL A 16 -7.71 6.19 -5.93
N THR A 17 -7.99 7.48 -5.72
CA THR A 17 -8.02 8.46 -6.81
C THR A 17 -6.61 8.72 -7.36
N LYS A 18 -6.53 9.22 -8.59
CA LYS A 18 -5.26 9.55 -9.23
C LYS A 18 -4.46 10.55 -8.38
N GLY A 19 -3.21 10.22 -8.07
CA GLY A 19 -2.30 11.05 -7.28
C GLY A 19 -2.44 10.93 -5.77
N ALA A 20 -3.50 10.29 -5.27
CA ALA A 20 -3.80 10.16 -3.84
C ALA A 20 -3.13 8.95 -3.16
N GLY A 21 -2.47 8.08 -3.92
CA GLY A 21 -1.80 6.90 -3.38
C GLY A 21 -0.49 6.57 -4.08
N HIS A 22 -0.03 5.35 -3.82
CA HIS A 22 1.25 4.84 -4.30
C HIS A 22 1.07 3.60 -5.16
N PHE A 23 1.92 3.49 -6.17
CA PHE A 23 2.14 2.22 -6.88
C PHE A 23 3.26 1.45 -6.20
N GLU A 24 2.96 0.21 -5.82
CA GLU A 24 3.91 -0.76 -5.30
C GLU A 24 4.06 -1.94 -6.27
N LYS A 25 5.29 -2.42 -6.47
CA LYS A 25 5.51 -3.63 -7.26
C LYS A 25 5.07 -4.85 -6.46
N ARG A 26 4.39 -5.78 -7.12
CA ARG A 26 4.15 -7.10 -6.53
C ARG A 26 5.49 -7.83 -6.44
N GLN A 27 5.88 -8.29 -5.25
CA GLN A 27 7.10 -9.08 -5.08
C GLN A 27 6.99 -10.45 -5.79
N ASN A 28 5.80 -11.07 -5.76
CA ASN A 28 5.58 -12.44 -6.26
C ASN A 28 4.79 -12.50 -7.58
N ALA A 29 4.57 -11.37 -8.27
CA ALA A 29 3.81 -11.36 -9.52
C ALA A 29 4.27 -10.22 -10.43
N LYS A 30 3.98 -10.33 -11.73
CA LYS A 30 4.14 -9.19 -12.64
C LYS A 30 3.05 -8.15 -12.36
N GLY A 31 3.45 -6.88 -12.28
CA GLY A 31 2.52 -5.74 -12.19
C GLY A 31 2.65 -4.91 -10.92
N PHE A 32 1.80 -3.89 -10.85
CA PHE A 32 1.76 -2.92 -9.76
C PHE A 32 0.43 -3.02 -9.00
N ARG A 33 0.46 -2.75 -7.70
CA ARG A 33 -0.72 -2.57 -6.83
C ARG A 33 -0.82 -1.11 -6.45
N VAL A 34 -2.03 -0.64 -6.18
CA VAL A 34 -2.27 0.69 -5.63
C VAL A 34 -2.58 0.57 -4.15
N ILE A 35 -2.08 1.51 -3.36
CA ILE A 35 -2.39 1.68 -1.94
C ILE A 35 -2.54 3.17 -1.63
N HIS A 36 -3.47 3.55 -0.75
CA HIS A 36 -3.54 4.94 -0.28
C HIS A 36 -2.28 5.32 0.49
N ALA A 37 -1.89 6.60 0.43
CA ALA A 37 -0.76 7.08 1.23
C ALA A 37 -0.95 6.79 2.73
N GLU A 38 -2.16 6.96 3.24
CA GLU A 38 -2.53 6.68 4.64
C GLU A 38 -2.42 5.20 5.01
N CYS A 39 -2.83 4.31 4.11
CA CYS A 39 -2.76 2.87 4.33
C CYS A 39 -1.30 2.37 4.37
N VAL A 40 -0.38 3.05 3.69
CA VAL A 40 1.07 2.74 3.78
C VAL A 40 1.59 3.00 5.20
N PHE A 41 1.16 4.07 5.86
CA PHE A 41 1.60 4.35 7.24
C PHE A 41 1.09 3.27 8.20
N LYS A 42 -0.20 2.93 8.12
CA LYS A 42 -0.80 1.85 8.94
C LYS A 42 -0.05 0.53 8.76
N GLN A 43 0.22 0.14 7.52
CA GLN A 43 0.95 -1.10 7.23
C GLN A 43 2.38 -1.08 7.81
N ARG A 44 3.06 0.07 7.81
CA ARG A 44 4.39 0.21 8.41
C ARG A 44 4.34 0.10 9.94
N GLU A 45 3.37 0.74 10.57
CA GLU A 45 3.16 0.64 12.02
C GLU A 45 2.86 -0.82 12.42
N GLU A 46 1.99 -1.51 11.68
CA GLU A 46 1.70 -2.93 11.92
C GLU A 46 2.94 -3.81 11.77
N LYS A 47 3.78 -3.55 10.76
CA LYS A 47 5.05 -4.27 10.58
C LYS A 47 6.05 -3.99 11.70
N GLN A 48 6.13 -2.76 12.18
CA GLN A 48 7.01 -2.40 13.30
C GLN A 48 6.56 -3.12 14.58
N LYS A 49 5.27 -3.04 14.90
CA LYS A 49 4.67 -3.76 16.05
C LYS A 49 4.87 -5.27 15.96
N ALA A 50 4.67 -5.85 14.77
CA ALA A 50 4.89 -7.28 14.57
C ALA A 50 6.34 -7.69 14.84
N ASN A 51 7.31 -6.85 14.48
CA ASN A 51 8.73 -7.12 14.69
C ASN A 51 9.16 -6.96 16.16
N GLU A 52 8.56 -6.02 16.88
CA GLU A 52 8.76 -5.83 18.33
C GLU A 52 8.22 -7.00 19.15
N VAL A 53 7.12 -7.64 18.73
CA VAL A 53 6.53 -8.80 19.44
C VAL A 53 7.35 -10.08 19.24
N THR A 54 8.18 -10.15 18.20
CA THR A 54 9.04 -11.31 17.89
C THR A 54 10.50 -11.16 18.34
N SER A 55 10.84 -10.07 19.05
CA SER A 55 12.19 -9.80 19.57
C SER A 55 12.37 -10.21 21.03
#